data_AF-A0AB38PMK2-F1
#
_entry.id   AF-A0AB38PMK2-F1
#
_cell.length_a   1.000
_cell.length_b   1.000
_cell.length_c   1.000
_cell.angle_alpha   90.00
_cell.angle_beta   90.00
_cell.angle_gamma   90.00
#
_symmetry.space_group_name_H-M   'P 1'
#
loop_
_entity.id
_entity.type
_entity.pdbx_description
1 polymer ?
#
loop_
_entity_poly.entity_id
_entity_poly.type
_entity_poly.pdbx_seq_one_letter_code
_entity_poly.pdbx_strand_id
1 'polypeptide(L)'
;MKALQLSQPVQPRQARKDYINHFRQDRPLEGIFFVDFIQEVLEKRSRRKSEHYAAVYDAIIKHIKSFSEEFDCDIFTNSVTSEFLDDFIIYLEDQGLRHNTIVGYIQKIQSLVRRASQYNYAVDVTYDEINLREEPTNAVFLSMNEITRIYYYKFVKQDRRKAKERIRDLFVIGCLTALRYSDYSTLTESNLQKGFIVKRTKKTNVDVKVPAHDYVKEIFAKYNGVVPGGLCIQYFNKYLKIIMKEVGLTDEVTYSYTQGGRLVTVTGEKWELISSHTARRSAATNMYLTGRMKTLEIMKLTGHRSEQNFFRYIRLTSDDTARAISGDMFFRK
;
A
#
# COMPACT_ATOMS: atom_id res chain seq x y z
N MET A 1 -38.28 19.19 51.14
CA MET A 1 -37.36 18.03 51.16
C MET A 1 -38.01 16.89 50.39
N LYS A 2 -37.55 16.59 49.16
CA LYS A 2 -37.94 15.37 48.43
C LYS A 2 -36.84 14.35 48.68
N ALA A 3 -37.14 13.30 49.45
CA ALA A 3 -36.22 12.19 49.67
C ALA A 3 -35.99 11.45 48.36
N LEU A 4 -34.72 11.15 48.07
CA LEU A 4 -34.29 10.32 46.95
C LEU A 4 -34.98 8.95 47.01
N GLN A 5 -35.68 8.56 45.95
CA GLN A 5 -36.03 7.15 45.74
C GLN A 5 -34.74 6.37 45.42
N LEU A 6 -34.41 5.47 46.33
CA LEU A 6 -33.35 4.49 46.23
C LEU A 6 -33.47 3.68 44.93
N SER A 7 -32.34 3.59 44.22
CA SER A 7 -32.13 2.72 43.07
C SER A 7 -32.56 1.29 43.37
N GLN A 8 -33.39 0.70 42.49
CA GLN A 8 -33.72 -0.72 42.58
C GLN A 8 -32.43 -1.56 42.58
N PRO A 9 -32.29 -2.55 43.49
CA PRO A 9 -31.12 -3.42 43.50
C PRO A 9 -31.08 -4.23 42.20
N VAL A 10 -29.94 -4.15 41.50
CA VAL A 10 -29.67 -4.95 40.31
C VAL A 10 -29.79 -6.43 40.71
N GLN A 11 -30.78 -7.14 40.16
CA GLN A 11 -30.94 -8.57 40.42
C GLN A 11 -29.65 -9.31 40.01
N PRO A 12 -29.08 -10.15 40.89
CA PRO A 12 -27.87 -10.89 40.57
C PRO A 12 -28.17 -11.88 39.45
N ARG A 13 -27.68 -11.57 38.25
CA ARG A 13 -27.75 -12.48 37.11
C ARG A 13 -26.83 -13.67 37.40
N GLN A 14 -27.35 -14.88 37.40
CA GLN A 14 -26.51 -16.08 37.38
C GLN A 14 -25.53 -15.97 36.21
N ALA A 15 -24.24 -15.96 36.52
CA ALA A 15 -23.19 -15.87 35.51
C ALA A 15 -23.33 -17.08 34.57
N ARG A 16 -23.49 -16.81 33.28
CA ARG A 16 -23.35 -17.85 32.25
C ARG A 16 -21.90 -18.32 32.23
N LYS A 17 -21.62 -19.48 31.63
CA LYS A 17 -20.24 -19.93 31.38
C LYS A 17 -19.48 -18.78 30.73
N ASP A 18 -18.37 -18.39 31.37
CA ASP A 18 -17.50 -17.35 30.84
C ASP A 18 -16.95 -17.79 29.47
N TYR A 19 -16.58 -16.82 28.65
CA TYR A 19 -15.93 -17.14 27.40
C TYR A 19 -14.60 -17.85 27.69
N ILE A 20 -14.50 -19.12 27.30
CA ILE A 20 -13.25 -19.86 27.42
C ILE A 20 -12.27 -19.24 26.44
N ASN A 21 -11.34 -18.46 26.96
CA ASN A 21 -10.20 -18.00 26.20
C ASN A 21 -9.30 -19.21 25.98
N HIS A 22 -9.46 -19.88 24.83
CA HIS A 22 -8.74 -21.10 24.46
C HIS A 22 -7.21 -20.97 24.47
N PHE A 23 -6.67 -19.76 24.64
CA PHE A 23 -5.24 -19.45 24.73
C PHE A 23 -4.78 -18.98 26.11
N ARG A 24 -5.66 -18.85 27.10
CA ARG A 24 -5.18 -18.75 28.48
C ARG A 24 -4.71 -20.14 28.88
N GLN A 25 -3.43 -20.42 28.64
CA GLN A 25 -2.78 -21.59 29.22
C GLN A 25 -2.71 -21.37 30.74
N ASP A 26 -3.27 -22.30 31.52
CA ASP A 26 -3.15 -22.38 32.99
C ASP A 26 -1.78 -22.96 33.43
N ARG A 27 -0.87 -23.20 32.47
CA ARG A 27 0.44 -23.85 32.64
C ARG A 27 1.56 -22.79 32.66
N PRO A 28 2.76 -23.11 33.19
CA PRO A 28 3.93 -22.22 33.09
C PRO A 28 4.12 -21.76 31.63
N LEU A 29 4.56 -20.51 31.45
CA LEU A 29 4.83 -19.96 30.12
C LEU A 29 5.92 -20.82 29.45
N GLU A 30 5.53 -21.70 28.54
CA GLU A 30 6.44 -22.48 27.72
C GLU A 30 6.59 -21.82 26.35
N GLY A 31 7.80 -21.84 25.82
CA GLY A 31 8.06 -21.43 24.45
C GLY A 31 7.59 -22.51 23.47
N ILE A 32 7.09 -22.10 22.31
CA ILE A 32 6.80 -23.02 21.20
C ILE A 32 7.62 -22.63 19.97
N PHE A 33 7.79 -23.56 19.04
CA PHE A 33 8.42 -23.25 17.76
C PHE A 33 7.73 -22.06 17.10
N PHE A 34 8.52 -21.05 16.75
CA PHE A 34 7.98 -19.78 16.28
C PHE A 34 7.25 -19.95 14.94
N VAL A 35 7.74 -20.84 14.08
CA VAL A 35 7.07 -21.17 12.80
C VAL A 35 5.69 -21.77 13.04
N ASP A 36 5.56 -22.71 13.98
CA ASP A 36 4.28 -23.37 14.29
C ASP A 36 3.28 -22.35 14.86
N PHE A 37 3.75 -21.46 15.73
CA PHE A 37 2.94 -20.34 16.21
C PHE A 37 2.42 -19.46 15.06
N ILE A 38 3.27 -19.11 14.10
CA ILE A 38 2.87 -18.30 12.95
C ILE A 38 1.80 -19.03 12.13
N GLN A 39 1.97 -20.32 11.87
CA GLN A 39 1.00 -21.13 11.14
C GLN A 39 -0.35 -21.19 11.84
N GLU A 40 -0.38 -21.44 13.16
CA GLU A 40 -1.62 -21.46 13.94
C GLU A 40 -2.36 -20.11 13.87
N VAL A 41 -1.61 -19.01 13.99
CA VAL A 41 -2.14 -17.66 13.85
C VAL A 41 -2.71 -17.42 12.45
N LEU A 42 -2.05 -17.92 11.41
CA LEU A 42 -2.50 -17.81 10.02
C LEU A 42 -3.78 -18.60 9.78
N GLU A 43 -3.89 -19.83 10.26
CA GLU A 43 -5.12 -20.63 10.12
C GLU A 43 -6.34 -19.93 10.72
N LYS A 44 -6.17 -19.30 11.89
CA LYS A 44 -7.25 -18.60 12.59
C LYS A 44 -7.61 -17.25 11.96
N ARG A 45 -6.67 -16.60 11.26
CA ARG A 45 -6.85 -15.24 10.71
C ARG A 45 -7.04 -15.19 9.20
N SER A 46 -6.58 -16.18 8.44
CA SER A 46 -6.76 -16.28 6.99
C SER A 46 -8.24 -16.17 6.62
N ARG A 47 -9.13 -16.80 7.42
CA ARG A 47 -10.59 -16.70 7.27
C ARG A 47 -11.17 -15.28 7.35
N ARG A 48 -10.45 -14.34 7.99
CA ARG A 48 -10.89 -12.95 8.23
C ARG A 48 -10.06 -11.91 7.48
N LYS A 49 -9.06 -12.32 6.70
CA LYS A 49 -8.09 -11.42 6.04
C LYS A 49 -7.97 -11.77 4.57
N SER A 50 -7.38 -10.86 3.78
CA SER A 50 -7.16 -11.07 2.35
C SER A 50 -6.12 -12.18 2.11
N GLU A 51 -6.20 -12.89 0.98
CA GLU A 51 -5.19 -13.87 0.55
C GLU A 51 -3.75 -13.32 0.60
N HIS A 52 -3.56 -12.06 0.19
CA HIS A 52 -2.24 -11.40 0.24
C HIS A 52 -1.66 -11.29 1.65
N TYR A 53 -2.49 -11.35 2.69
CA TYR A 53 -2.02 -11.37 4.07
C TYR A 53 -1.22 -12.65 4.33
N ALA A 54 -1.72 -13.81 3.92
CA ALA A 54 -1.07 -15.11 4.14
C ALA A 54 0.28 -15.19 3.42
N ALA A 55 0.31 -14.80 2.14
CA ALA A 55 1.52 -14.86 1.31
C ALA A 55 2.73 -14.13 1.90
N VAL A 56 2.52 -13.04 2.64
CA VAL A 56 3.64 -12.32 3.30
C VAL A 56 4.20 -13.11 4.48
N TYR A 57 3.36 -13.77 5.26
CA TYR A 57 3.83 -14.61 6.36
C TYR A 57 4.44 -15.91 5.85
N ASP A 58 3.96 -16.47 4.74
CA ASP A 58 4.59 -17.64 4.11
C ASP A 58 6.04 -17.32 3.70
N ALA A 59 6.29 -16.11 3.19
CA ALA A 59 7.65 -15.66 2.89
C ALA A 59 8.51 -15.50 4.16
N ILE A 60 7.95 -14.96 5.24
CA ILE A 60 8.64 -14.86 6.53
C ILE A 60 8.98 -16.25 7.08
N ILE A 61 8.01 -17.18 7.08
CA ILE A 61 8.21 -18.57 7.51
C ILE A 61 9.35 -19.21 6.72
N LYS A 62 9.38 -19.02 5.39
CA LYS A 62 10.45 -19.56 4.55
C LYS A 62 11.82 -19.03 5.00
N HIS A 63 11.96 -17.72 5.23
CA HIS A 63 13.22 -17.16 5.69
C HIS A 63 13.63 -17.64 7.07
N ILE A 64 12.68 -17.77 8.01
CA ILE A 64 12.94 -18.30 9.36
C ILE A 64 13.40 -19.76 9.29
N LYS A 65 12.77 -20.59 8.46
CA LYS A 65 13.20 -21.98 8.24
C LYS A 65 14.59 -22.07 7.65
N SER A 66 14.88 -21.30 6.61
CA SER A 66 16.20 -21.28 5.99
C SER A 66 17.28 -20.76 6.94
N PHE A 67 16.98 -19.76 7.79
CA PHE A 67 17.90 -19.33 8.85
C PHE A 67 18.15 -20.45 9.86
N SER A 68 17.09 -21.11 10.33
CA SER A 68 17.17 -22.23 11.28
C SER A 68 18.02 -23.39 10.72
N GLU A 69 17.89 -23.70 9.44
CA GLU A 69 18.70 -24.72 8.74
C GLU A 69 20.16 -24.28 8.54
N GLU A 70 20.42 -23.00 8.23
CA GLU A 70 21.77 -22.47 7.98
C GLU A 70 22.61 -22.37 9.25
N PHE A 71 22.00 -21.95 10.36
CA PHE A 71 22.66 -21.75 11.65
C PHE A 71 22.46 -22.92 12.63
N ASP A 72 21.82 -24.01 12.18
CA ASP A 72 21.52 -25.22 12.96
C ASP A 72 20.91 -24.90 14.34
N CYS A 73 19.86 -24.06 14.32
CA CYS A 73 19.25 -23.54 15.55
C CYS A 73 17.72 -23.62 15.52
N ASP A 74 17.12 -24.00 16.66
CA ASP A 74 15.68 -23.96 16.84
C ASP A 74 15.20 -22.59 17.33
N ILE A 75 14.23 -22.02 16.62
CA ILE A 75 13.70 -20.69 16.93
C ILE A 75 12.36 -20.84 17.65
N PHE A 76 12.36 -20.61 18.96
CA PHE A 76 11.16 -20.58 19.79
C PHE A 76 10.64 -19.14 19.96
N THR A 77 9.40 -19.00 20.44
CA THR A 77 8.80 -17.68 20.75
C THR A 77 9.62 -16.86 21.76
N ASN A 78 10.33 -17.52 22.67
CA ASN A 78 11.25 -16.90 23.64
C ASN A 78 12.70 -16.78 23.14
N SER A 79 13.03 -17.37 21.99
CA SER A 79 14.35 -17.20 21.34
C SER A 79 14.41 -15.93 20.48
N VAL A 80 13.27 -15.28 20.22
CA VAL A 80 13.22 -14.04 19.41
C VAL A 80 13.60 -12.85 20.31
N THR A 81 14.90 -12.70 20.54
CA THR A 81 15.53 -11.59 21.27
C THR A 81 15.91 -10.43 20.34
N SER A 82 16.42 -9.32 20.88
CA SER A 82 17.06 -8.29 20.06
C SER A 82 18.26 -8.83 19.27
N GLU A 83 19.13 -9.62 19.92
CA GLU A 83 20.29 -10.26 19.27
C GLU A 83 19.87 -11.14 18.07
N PHE A 84 18.88 -12.02 18.26
CA PHE A 84 18.37 -12.84 17.15
C PHE A 84 17.85 -11.99 15.99
N LEU A 85 17.15 -10.89 16.29
CA LEU A 85 16.60 -10.03 15.25
C LEU A 85 17.71 -9.30 14.49
N ASP A 86 18.80 -8.89 15.13
CA ASP A 86 19.97 -8.30 14.47
C ASP A 86 20.65 -9.32 13.54
N ASP A 87 20.90 -10.54 14.02
CA ASP A 87 21.45 -11.62 13.20
C ASP A 87 20.53 -11.97 12.03
N PHE A 88 19.22 -11.99 12.27
CA PHE A 88 18.23 -12.25 11.24
C PHE A 88 18.17 -11.12 10.21
N ILE A 89 18.38 -9.85 10.60
CA ILE A 89 18.50 -8.73 9.68
C ILE A 89 19.72 -8.92 8.77
N ILE A 90 20.89 -9.25 9.33
CA ILE A 90 22.12 -9.49 8.56
C ILE A 90 21.90 -10.62 7.57
N TYR A 91 21.32 -11.74 8.01
CA TYR A 91 20.96 -12.83 7.11
C TYR A 91 20.04 -12.38 5.98
N LEU A 92 18.97 -11.61 6.26
CA LEU A 92 18.08 -11.11 5.20
C LEU A 92 18.80 -10.17 4.23
N GLU A 93 19.78 -9.40 4.70
CA GLU A 93 20.66 -8.60 3.85
C GLU A 93 21.54 -9.48 2.96
N ASP A 94 22.14 -10.54 3.50
CA ASP A 94 22.96 -11.49 2.74
C ASP A 94 22.14 -12.25 1.68
N GLN A 95 20.86 -12.52 1.96
CA GLN A 95 19.90 -13.02 0.97
C GLN A 95 19.52 -11.98 -0.11
N GLY A 96 20.09 -10.77 -0.05
CA GLY A 96 19.95 -9.72 -1.06
C GLY A 96 18.62 -8.99 -1.03
N LEU A 97 17.91 -8.98 0.10
CA LEU A 97 16.62 -8.30 0.22
C LEU A 97 16.79 -6.77 0.21
N ARG A 98 15.71 -6.08 -0.19
CA ARG A 98 15.57 -4.62 -0.08
C ARG A 98 15.34 -4.23 1.38
N HIS A 99 15.96 -3.14 1.84
CA HIS A 99 15.80 -2.62 3.21
C HIS A 99 14.33 -2.50 3.65
N ASN A 100 13.48 -1.85 2.84
CA ASN A 100 12.05 -1.71 3.16
C ASN A 100 11.30 -3.05 3.28
N THR A 101 11.76 -4.10 2.59
CA THR A 101 11.21 -5.46 2.75
C THR A 101 11.62 -6.03 4.11
N ILE A 102 12.88 -5.88 4.50
CA ILE A 102 13.42 -6.31 5.79
C ILE A 102 12.67 -5.62 6.93
N VAL A 103 12.57 -4.28 6.91
CA VAL A 103 11.78 -3.50 7.88
C VAL A 103 10.36 -4.06 7.99
N GLY A 104 9.73 -4.33 6.84
CA GLY A 104 8.38 -4.89 6.79
C GLY A 104 8.26 -6.30 7.38
N TYR A 105 9.29 -7.13 7.28
CA TYR A 105 9.33 -8.48 7.90
C TYR A 105 9.57 -8.38 9.41
N ILE A 106 10.57 -7.61 9.84
CA ILE A 106 10.89 -7.42 11.27
C ILE A 106 9.69 -6.88 12.04
N GLN A 107 9.02 -5.84 11.53
CA GLN A 107 7.81 -5.30 12.17
C GLN A 107 6.68 -6.34 12.30
N LYS A 108 6.57 -7.28 11.34
CA LYS A 108 5.57 -8.37 11.41
C LYS A 108 5.98 -9.44 12.42
N ILE A 109 7.27 -9.77 12.50
CA ILE A 109 7.84 -10.67 13.51
C ILE A 109 7.61 -10.10 14.90
N GLN A 110 7.96 -8.83 15.16
CA GLN A 110 7.69 -8.16 16.43
C GLN A 110 6.18 -8.18 16.77
N SER A 111 5.32 -7.95 15.78
CA SER A 111 3.86 -8.05 15.96
C SER A 111 3.36 -9.48 16.27
N LEU A 112 4.08 -10.51 15.81
CA LEU A 112 3.81 -11.91 16.12
C LEU A 112 4.27 -12.26 17.52
N VAL A 113 5.48 -11.87 17.92
CA VAL A 113 6.01 -12.09 19.28
C VAL A 113 5.11 -11.42 20.32
N ARG A 114 4.74 -10.15 20.10
CA ARG A 114 3.77 -9.45 20.94
C ARG A 114 2.44 -10.20 21.08
N ARG A 115 2.04 -10.93 20.05
CA ARG A 115 0.81 -11.74 20.06
C ARG A 115 0.99 -13.06 20.77
N ALA A 116 2.17 -13.68 20.66
CA ALA A 116 2.52 -14.86 21.43
C ALA A 116 2.42 -14.55 22.93
N SER A 117 2.94 -13.40 23.36
CA SER A 117 2.76 -12.87 24.72
C SER A 117 1.27 -12.74 25.12
N GLN A 118 0.43 -12.18 24.25
CA GLN A 118 -1.02 -12.09 24.49
C GLN A 118 -1.73 -13.44 24.58
N TYR A 119 -1.14 -14.48 24.00
CA TYR A 119 -1.62 -15.86 24.05
C TYR A 119 -0.93 -16.65 25.18
N ASN A 120 -0.25 -15.98 26.11
CA ASN A 120 0.47 -16.59 27.24
C ASN A 120 1.53 -17.62 26.82
N TYR A 121 2.21 -17.40 25.69
CA TYR A 121 3.46 -18.11 25.40
C TYR A 121 4.64 -17.37 26.03
N ALA A 122 5.71 -18.10 26.35
CA ALA A 122 6.97 -17.47 26.76
C ALA A 122 7.52 -16.64 25.60
N VAL A 123 7.86 -15.39 25.88
CA VAL A 123 8.53 -14.49 24.95
C VAL A 123 9.64 -13.75 25.68
N ASP A 124 10.68 -13.39 24.96
CA ASP A 124 11.61 -12.37 25.43
C ASP A 124 10.96 -10.99 25.28
N VAL A 125 11.40 -9.98 26.04
CA VAL A 125 10.88 -8.60 25.96
C VAL A 125 11.72 -7.68 25.07
N THR A 126 12.98 -8.06 24.81
CA THR A 126 13.95 -7.28 24.04
C THR A 126 13.62 -7.20 22.55
N TYR A 127 12.71 -8.04 22.04
CA TYR A 127 12.28 -8.01 20.63
C TYR A 127 11.78 -6.62 20.16
N ASP A 128 11.27 -5.79 21.07
CA ASP A 128 10.71 -4.46 20.76
C ASP A 128 11.77 -3.34 20.80
N GLU A 129 13.03 -3.65 21.15
CA GLU A 129 14.13 -2.68 21.20
C GLU A 129 14.60 -2.24 19.82
N ILE A 130 14.48 -3.12 18.82
CA ILE A 130 14.90 -2.83 17.44
C ILE A 130 13.88 -1.92 16.75
N ASN A 131 14.35 -0.75 16.32
CA ASN A 131 13.55 0.24 15.63
C ASN A 131 14.10 0.52 14.22
N LEU A 132 13.62 -0.26 13.26
CA LEU A 132 13.91 -0.03 11.84
C LEU A 132 12.89 0.92 11.20
N ARG A 133 13.40 1.87 10.42
CA ARG A 133 12.58 2.82 9.67
C ARG A 133 12.64 2.53 8.17
N GLU A 134 11.49 2.67 7.52
CA GLU A 134 11.39 2.58 6.06
C GLU A 134 12.12 3.76 5.41
N GLU A 135 12.93 3.47 4.39
CA GLU A 135 13.49 4.47 3.48
C GLU A 135 12.42 5.06 2.57
N PRO A 136 12.54 6.33 2.17
CA PRO A 136 11.66 6.92 1.18
C PRO A 136 11.76 6.13 -0.14
N THR A 137 10.61 5.65 -0.62
CA THR A 137 10.56 4.92 -1.90
C THR A 137 10.73 5.89 -3.05
N ASN A 138 11.64 5.61 -3.98
CA ASN A 138 11.75 6.40 -5.20
C ASN A 138 10.60 6.07 -6.15
N ALA A 139 9.90 7.11 -6.60
CA ALA A 139 8.74 6.95 -7.46
C ALA A 139 8.53 8.21 -8.30
N VAL A 140 8.18 7.98 -9.55
CA VAL A 140 7.84 9.05 -10.50
C VAL A 140 6.35 9.39 -10.44
N PHE A 141 6.02 10.59 -10.90
CA PHE A 141 4.66 11.00 -11.24
C PHE A 141 4.64 11.57 -12.67
N LEU A 142 3.44 11.74 -13.21
CA LEU A 142 3.18 12.31 -14.52
C LEU A 142 2.55 13.67 -14.35
N SER A 143 3.14 14.68 -14.98
CA SER A 143 2.56 16.02 -15.11
C SER A 143 1.28 15.97 -15.95
N MET A 144 0.46 17.02 -15.86
CA MET A 144 -0.75 17.10 -16.67
C MET A 144 -0.42 17.12 -18.18
N ASN A 145 0.69 17.74 -18.59
CA ASN A 145 1.14 17.73 -19.98
C ASN A 145 1.47 16.32 -20.48
N GLU A 146 2.14 15.51 -19.66
CA GLU A 146 2.43 14.11 -19.99
C GLU A 146 1.15 13.27 -20.06
N ILE A 147 0.21 13.47 -19.13
CA ILE A 147 -1.10 12.79 -19.15
C ILE A 147 -1.86 13.14 -20.45
N THR A 148 -1.84 14.42 -20.85
CA THR A 148 -2.45 14.89 -22.10
C THR A 148 -1.76 14.28 -23.33
N ARG A 149 -0.42 14.23 -23.34
CA ARG A 149 0.36 13.58 -24.40
C ARG A 149 -0.01 12.09 -24.52
N ILE A 150 -0.11 11.38 -23.38
CA ILE A 150 -0.55 9.99 -23.33
C ILE A 150 -1.95 9.88 -23.92
N TYR A 151 -2.90 10.73 -23.52
CA TYR A 151 -4.29 10.67 -23.99
C TYR A 151 -4.42 10.79 -25.52
N TYR A 152 -3.73 11.76 -26.12
CA TYR A 152 -3.81 12.02 -27.56
C TYR A 152 -2.97 11.07 -28.41
N TYR A 153 -1.99 10.36 -27.84
CA TYR A 153 -1.06 9.51 -28.57
C TYR A 153 -1.77 8.44 -29.43
N LYS A 154 -1.60 8.49 -30.75
CA LYS A 154 -2.20 7.52 -31.68
C LYS A 154 -1.19 6.42 -32.02
N PHE A 155 -1.53 5.17 -31.71
CA PHE A 155 -0.68 4.04 -32.07
C PHE A 155 -0.79 3.72 -33.56
N VAL A 156 0.35 3.64 -34.25
CA VAL A 156 0.43 3.36 -35.69
C VAL A 156 0.06 1.91 -36.04
N LYS A 157 0.50 0.95 -35.22
CA LYS A 157 0.20 -0.48 -35.40
C LYS A 157 -0.59 -0.99 -34.18
N GLN A 158 -1.87 -1.30 -34.38
CA GLN A 158 -2.73 -1.87 -33.34
C GLN A 158 -3.27 -3.24 -33.73
N ASP A 159 -3.43 -4.08 -32.73
CA ASP A 159 -4.18 -5.32 -32.86
C ASP A 159 -5.68 -5.03 -33.05
N ARG A 160 -6.43 -5.99 -33.61
CA ARG A 160 -7.88 -5.85 -33.84
C ARG A 160 -8.67 -5.48 -32.58
N ARG A 161 -8.17 -5.88 -31.39
CA ARG A 161 -8.83 -5.60 -30.09
C ARG A 161 -8.41 -4.26 -29.47
N LYS A 162 -7.51 -3.51 -30.12
CA LYS A 162 -6.99 -2.21 -29.67
C LYS A 162 -6.48 -2.26 -28.22
N ALA A 163 -5.75 -3.30 -27.86
CA ALA A 163 -5.36 -3.57 -26.47
C ALA A 163 -4.53 -2.42 -25.87
N LYS A 164 -3.59 -1.86 -26.64
CA LYS A 164 -2.76 -0.73 -26.21
C LYS A 164 -3.59 0.53 -25.91
N GLU A 165 -4.54 0.83 -26.79
CA GLU A 165 -5.45 1.97 -26.64
C GLU A 165 -6.34 1.82 -25.40
N ARG A 166 -6.87 0.61 -25.17
CA ARG A 166 -7.66 0.29 -23.98
C ARG A 166 -6.88 0.45 -22.69
N ILE A 167 -5.62 0.00 -22.65
CA ILE A 167 -4.75 0.12 -21.48
C ILE A 167 -4.37 1.59 -21.22
N ARG A 168 -4.03 2.32 -22.28
CA ARG A 168 -3.75 3.77 -22.22
C ARG A 168 -4.94 4.54 -21.65
N ASP A 169 -6.14 4.32 -22.17
CA ASP A 169 -7.34 5.02 -21.73
C ASP A 169 -7.70 4.69 -20.28
N LEU A 170 -7.58 3.41 -19.91
CA LEU A 170 -7.79 2.99 -18.53
C LEU A 170 -6.77 3.63 -17.57
N PHE A 171 -5.51 3.76 -17.99
CA PHE A 171 -4.48 4.43 -17.21
C PHE A 171 -4.76 5.93 -17.03
N VAL A 172 -5.21 6.61 -18.08
CA VAL A 172 -5.62 8.03 -18.03
C VAL A 172 -6.78 8.23 -17.06
N ILE A 173 -7.77 7.33 -17.04
CA ILE A 173 -8.84 7.37 -16.01
C ILE A 173 -8.24 7.30 -14.60
N GLY A 174 -7.28 6.42 -14.35
CA GLY A 174 -6.59 6.35 -13.06
C GLY A 174 -5.88 7.67 -12.70
N CYS A 175 -5.24 8.32 -13.67
CA CYS A 175 -4.51 9.58 -13.49
C CYS A 175 -5.43 10.77 -13.16
N LEU A 176 -6.71 10.69 -13.53
CA LEU A 176 -7.68 11.78 -13.39
C LEU A 176 -8.76 11.52 -12.33
N THR A 177 -8.79 10.31 -11.76
CA THR A 177 -9.73 9.95 -10.68
C THR A 177 -9.04 9.68 -9.35
N ALA A 178 -7.71 9.54 -9.34
CA ALA A 178 -6.91 9.16 -8.16
C ALA A 178 -7.34 7.83 -7.49
N LEU A 179 -8.12 7.00 -8.18
CA LEU A 179 -8.53 5.69 -7.70
C LEU A 179 -7.37 4.69 -7.79
N ARG A 180 -7.45 3.60 -7.02
CA ARG A 180 -6.50 2.48 -7.18
C ARG A 180 -6.88 1.66 -8.42
N TYR A 181 -5.94 0.92 -9.00
CA TYR A 181 -6.19 0.03 -10.14
C TYR A 181 -7.42 -0.84 -9.95
N SER A 182 -7.52 -1.52 -8.80
CA SER A 182 -8.65 -2.39 -8.47
C SER A 182 -10.01 -1.68 -8.48
N ASP A 183 -10.02 -0.37 -8.26
CA ASP A 183 -11.23 0.44 -8.23
C ASP A 183 -11.54 1.03 -9.61
N TYR A 184 -10.55 1.64 -10.30
CA TYR A 184 -10.80 2.23 -11.63
C TYR A 184 -10.96 1.20 -12.75
N SER A 185 -10.35 0.01 -12.61
CA SER A 185 -10.49 -1.09 -13.59
C SER A 185 -11.86 -1.77 -13.57
N THR A 186 -12.74 -1.34 -12.66
CA THR A 186 -14.09 -1.89 -12.46
C THR A 186 -15.15 -0.80 -12.48
N LEU A 187 -14.85 0.37 -13.06
CA LEU A 187 -15.84 1.43 -13.21
C LEU A 187 -16.84 1.07 -14.31
N THR A 188 -18.10 1.34 -14.02
CA THR A 188 -19.21 1.18 -14.95
C THR A 188 -19.98 2.48 -15.09
N GLU A 189 -20.90 2.54 -16.03
CA GLU A 189 -21.74 3.72 -16.28
C GLU A 189 -22.44 4.21 -15.00
N SER A 190 -22.93 3.28 -14.18
CA SER A 190 -23.56 3.57 -12.88
C SER A 190 -22.67 4.31 -11.89
N ASN A 191 -21.35 4.29 -12.07
CA ASN A 191 -20.42 5.06 -11.24
C ASN A 191 -20.32 6.52 -11.69
N LEU A 192 -20.66 6.86 -12.94
CA LEU A 192 -20.67 8.23 -13.43
C LEU A 192 -22.05 8.86 -13.20
N GLN A 193 -22.17 9.66 -12.14
CA GLN A 193 -23.42 10.26 -11.71
C GLN A 193 -23.31 11.78 -11.70
N LYS A 194 -24.10 12.46 -12.55
CA LYS A 194 -24.19 13.94 -12.60
C LYS A 194 -22.82 14.63 -12.69
N GLY A 195 -21.89 14.06 -13.47
CA GLY A 195 -20.53 14.59 -13.64
C GLY A 195 -19.53 14.19 -12.55
N PHE A 196 -19.87 13.27 -11.65
CA PHE A 196 -18.97 12.74 -10.62
C PHE A 196 -18.79 11.23 -10.76
N ILE A 197 -17.57 10.75 -10.50
CA ILE A 197 -17.29 9.34 -10.27
C ILE A 197 -17.57 9.02 -8.80
N VAL A 198 -18.54 8.15 -8.56
CA VAL A 198 -18.93 7.65 -7.23
C VAL A 198 -18.59 6.17 -7.15
N LYS A 199 -17.70 5.81 -6.21
CA LYS A 199 -17.23 4.43 -6.03
C LYS A 199 -16.95 4.14 -4.56
N ARG A 200 -17.37 2.97 -4.11
CA ARG A 200 -16.92 2.39 -2.84
C ARG A 200 -15.59 1.67 -3.05
N THR A 201 -14.53 2.13 -2.38
CA THR A 201 -13.17 1.59 -2.56
C THR A 201 -13.03 0.19 -1.99
N LYS A 202 -12.46 -0.75 -2.76
CA LYS A 202 -12.33 -2.16 -2.35
C LYS A 202 -11.42 -2.34 -1.12
N LYS A 203 -10.30 -1.63 -1.07
CA LYS A 203 -9.28 -1.82 -0.02
C LYS A 203 -9.67 -1.24 1.33
N THR A 204 -10.28 -0.06 1.33
CA THR A 204 -10.53 0.73 2.54
C THR A 204 -12.01 0.79 2.93
N ASN A 205 -12.89 0.30 2.07
CA ASN A 205 -14.34 0.31 2.23
C ASN A 205 -14.91 1.72 2.48
N VAL A 206 -14.33 2.72 1.80
CA VAL A 206 -14.71 4.14 1.90
C VAL A 206 -15.36 4.56 0.59
N ASP A 207 -16.48 5.28 0.69
CA ASP A 207 -17.14 5.91 -0.44
C ASP A 207 -16.38 7.18 -0.86
N VAL A 208 -15.93 7.20 -2.11
CA VAL A 208 -15.27 8.36 -2.70
C VAL A 208 -16.13 8.95 -3.81
N LYS A 209 -16.17 10.28 -3.87
CA LYS A 209 -16.87 11.05 -4.89
C LYS A 209 -15.88 12.03 -5.50
N VAL A 210 -15.54 11.80 -6.77
CA VAL A 210 -14.50 12.54 -7.48
C VAL A 210 -15.13 13.27 -8.67
N PRO A 211 -14.89 14.57 -8.90
CA PRO A 211 -15.32 15.25 -10.12
C PRO A 211 -14.75 14.55 -11.35
N ALA A 212 -15.59 14.24 -12.35
CA ALA A 212 -15.13 13.60 -13.57
C ALA A 212 -14.49 14.65 -14.50
N HIS A 213 -13.19 14.50 -14.75
CA HIS A 213 -12.48 15.29 -15.75
C HIS A 213 -13.06 15.05 -17.15
N ASP A 214 -12.98 16.01 -18.07
CA ASP A 214 -13.60 15.89 -19.39
C ASP A 214 -13.02 14.73 -20.21
N TYR A 215 -11.70 14.53 -20.19
CA TYR A 215 -11.09 13.30 -20.74
C TYR A 215 -11.66 12.00 -20.16
N VAL A 216 -12.05 11.96 -18.88
CA VAL A 216 -12.71 10.77 -18.31
C VAL A 216 -14.08 10.59 -18.94
N LYS A 217 -14.87 11.67 -19.09
CA LYS A 217 -16.19 11.62 -19.74
C LYS A 217 -16.09 11.17 -21.20
N GLU A 218 -15.11 11.68 -21.94
CA GLU A 218 -14.84 11.29 -23.33
C GLU A 218 -14.49 9.80 -23.44
N ILE A 219 -13.63 9.29 -22.55
CA ILE A 219 -13.29 7.86 -22.52
C ILE A 219 -14.52 7.01 -22.17
N PHE A 220 -15.35 7.43 -21.21
CA PHE A 220 -16.60 6.72 -20.90
C PHE A 220 -17.52 6.67 -22.12
N ALA A 221 -17.72 7.79 -22.82
CA ALA A 221 -18.53 7.85 -24.03
C ALA A 221 -17.98 6.92 -25.14
N LYS A 222 -16.66 6.90 -25.33
CA LYS A 222 -15.97 6.04 -26.29
C LYS A 222 -16.23 4.54 -26.07
N TYR A 223 -16.41 4.13 -24.82
CA TYR A 223 -16.64 2.72 -24.44
C TYR A 223 -18.08 2.44 -23.98
N ASN A 224 -19.06 3.27 -24.38
CA ASN A 224 -20.47 3.11 -24.01
C ASN A 224 -20.68 2.92 -22.49
N GLY A 225 -19.95 3.70 -21.69
CA GLY A 225 -20.04 3.68 -20.23
C GLY A 225 -19.30 2.53 -19.54
N VAL A 226 -18.75 1.55 -20.27
CA VAL A 226 -18.03 0.41 -19.69
C VAL A 226 -16.54 0.54 -19.96
N VAL A 227 -15.77 0.97 -18.96
CA VAL A 227 -14.31 1.16 -19.14
C VAL A 227 -13.63 -0.19 -19.44
N PRO A 228 -12.52 -0.19 -20.20
CA PRO A 228 -11.76 -1.40 -20.42
C PRO A 228 -11.32 -2.03 -19.09
N GLY A 229 -11.80 -3.24 -18.79
CA GLY A 229 -11.49 -3.94 -17.54
C GLY A 229 -11.03 -5.39 -17.75
N GLY A 230 -10.94 -6.14 -16.65
CA GLY A 230 -10.68 -7.58 -16.66
C GLY A 230 -9.21 -8.00 -16.83
N LEU A 231 -8.28 -7.05 -16.92
CA LEU A 231 -6.84 -7.36 -16.98
C LEU A 231 -6.28 -7.58 -15.57
N CYS A 232 -5.47 -8.62 -15.37
CA CYS A 232 -4.68 -8.72 -14.16
C CYS A 232 -3.65 -7.58 -14.10
N ILE A 233 -3.36 -7.10 -12.89
CA ILE A 233 -2.52 -5.92 -12.68
C ILE A 233 -1.09 -6.13 -13.22
N GLN A 234 -0.59 -7.36 -13.19
CA GLN A 234 0.73 -7.73 -13.70
C GLN A 234 0.80 -7.53 -15.23
N TYR A 235 -0.21 -8.01 -15.95
CA TYR A 235 -0.31 -7.83 -17.39
C TYR A 235 -0.51 -6.36 -17.74
N PHE A 236 -1.40 -5.67 -17.03
CA PHE A 236 -1.61 -4.23 -17.21
C PHE A 236 -0.30 -3.46 -17.06
N ASN A 237 0.46 -3.66 -15.99
CA ASN A 237 1.73 -2.98 -15.76
C ASN A 237 2.78 -3.32 -16.82
N LYS A 238 2.87 -4.59 -17.25
CA LYS A 238 3.82 -5.00 -18.30
C LYS A 238 3.58 -4.25 -19.61
N TYR A 239 2.33 -4.19 -20.06
CA TYR A 239 1.97 -3.51 -21.31
C TYR A 239 1.98 -1.99 -21.16
N LEU A 240 1.63 -1.47 -19.98
CA LEU A 240 1.71 -0.06 -19.68
C LEU A 240 3.12 0.48 -19.93
N LYS A 241 4.17 -0.22 -19.47
CA LYS A 241 5.57 0.17 -19.71
C LYS A 241 5.89 0.28 -21.21
N ILE A 242 5.48 -0.71 -22.00
CA ILE A 242 5.68 -0.71 -23.46
C ILE A 242 4.97 0.50 -24.10
N ILE A 243 3.74 0.78 -23.68
CA ILE A 243 2.98 1.93 -24.15
C ILE A 243 3.68 3.25 -23.79
N MET A 244 4.15 3.39 -22.55
CA MET A 244 4.84 4.60 -22.08
C MET A 244 6.16 4.83 -22.82
N LYS A 245 6.87 3.74 -23.17
CA LYS A 245 8.05 3.80 -24.04
C LYS A 245 7.70 4.31 -25.44
N GLU A 246 6.64 3.78 -26.06
CA GLU A 246 6.15 4.23 -27.38
C GLU A 246 5.68 5.69 -27.37
N VAL A 247 5.05 6.14 -26.28
CA VAL A 247 4.66 7.54 -26.10
C VAL A 247 5.89 8.46 -26.04
N GLY A 248 7.06 7.92 -25.66
CA GLY A 248 8.34 8.64 -25.58
C GLY A 248 8.59 9.30 -24.22
N LEU A 249 8.25 8.62 -23.13
CA LEU A 249 8.58 9.03 -21.75
C LEU A 249 9.95 8.45 -21.35
N THR A 250 11.00 8.92 -22.01
CA THR A 250 12.37 8.39 -21.94
C THR A 250 13.32 9.27 -21.10
N ASP A 251 12.80 10.23 -20.34
CA ASP A 251 13.62 11.05 -19.44
C ASP A 251 14.36 10.16 -18.43
N GLU A 252 15.64 10.39 -18.23
CA GLU A 252 16.44 9.65 -17.26
C GLU A 252 16.05 10.04 -15.83
N VAL A 253 15.89 9.02 -14.98
CA VAL A 253 15.58 9.17 -13.56
C VAL A 253 16.57 8.36 -12.77
N THR A 254 17.43 9.05 -12.02
CA THR A 254 18.36 8.43 -11.07
C THR A 254 17.71 8.29 -9.71
N TYR A 255 17.86 7.11 -9.11
CA TYR A 255 17.33 6.83 -7.78
C TYR A 255 18.16 5.79 -7.03
N SER A 256 18.14 5.88 -5.70
CA SER A 256 18.97 5.03 -4.83
C SER A 256 18.13 4.30 -3.80
N TYR A 257 18.44 3.05 -3.54
CA TYR A 257 17.78 2.23 -2.52
C TYR A 257 18.81 1.32 -1.84
N THR A 258 18.53 0.89 -0.61
CA THR A 258 19.40 -0.07 0.06
C THR A 258 18.98 -1.50 -0.28
N GLN A 259 19.95 -2.32 -0.70
CA GLN A 259 19.81 -3.75 -0.95
C GLN A 259 21.03 -4.50 -0.42
N GLY A 260 20.78 -5.54 0.40
CA GLY A 260 21.84 -6.31 1.04
C GLY A 260 22.85 -5.45 1.79
N GLY A 261 22.36 -4.58 2.67
CA GLY A 261 23.17 -3.67 3.48
C GLY A 261 23.90 -2.56 2.70
N ARG A 262 23.74 -2.47 1.37
CA ARG A 262 24.46 -1.51 0.52
C ARG A 262 23.54 -0.57 -0.23
N LEU A 263 23.91 0.72 -0.28
CA LEU A 263 23.23 1.71 -1.10
C LEU A 263 23.53 1.46 -2.58
N VAL A 264 22.50 1.13 -3.35
CA VAL A 264 22.58 0.92 -4.80
C VAL A 264 21.91 2.10 -5.50
N THR A 265 22.63 2.74 -6.42
CA THR A 265 22.10 3.82 -7.26
C THR A 265 21.92 3.32 -8.69
N VAL A 266 20.73 3.54 -9.25
CA VAL A 266 20.37 3.12 -10.60
C VAL A 266 19.82 4.32 -11.36
N THR A 267 20.21 4.45 -12.63
CA THR A 267 19.56 5.35 -13.58
C THR A 267 18.73 4.50 -14.53
N GLY A 268 17.45 4.84 -14.65
CA GLY A 268 16.53 4.19 -15.58
C GLY A 268 15.67 5.23 -16.28
N GLU A 269 15.03 4.83 -17.38
CA GLU A 269 14.14 5.73 -18.10
C GLU A 269 12.79 5.83 -17.37
N LYS A 270 12.14 7.00 -17.43
CA LYS A 270 10.89 7.26 -16.70
C LYS A 270 9.81 6.21 -16.96
N TRP A 271 9.66 5.73 -18.20
CA TRP A 271 8.70 4.68 -18.55
C TRP A 271 8.90 3.36 -17.78
N GLU A 272 10.13 3.05 -17.36
CA GLU A 272 10.45 1.84 -16.60
C GLU A 272 9.90 1.89 -15.18
N LEU A 273 9.74 3.10 -14.64
CA LEU A 273 9.24 3.37 -13.29
C LEU A 273 7.72 3.53 -13.24
N ILE A 274 7.05 3.59 -14.40
CA ILE A 274 5.60 3.73 -14.47
C ILE A 274 4.91 2.39 -14.17
N SER A 275 3.90 2.46 -13.30
CA SER A 275 2.98 1.36 -12.99
C SER A 275 1.57 1.91 -12.82
N SER A 276 0.59 1.04 -12.66
CA SER A 276 -0.78 1.42 -12.30
C SER A 276 -0.88 2.33 -11.06
N HIS A 277 0.04 2.21 -10.10
CA HIS A 277 0.05 3.09 -8.92
C HIS A 277 0.55 4.51 -9.26
N THR A 278 1.42 4.65 -10.26
CA THR A 278 1.85 5.96 -10.78
C THR A 278 0.64 6.83 -11.12
N ALA A 279 -0.44 6.26 -11.67
CA ALA A 279 -1.67 6.99 -11.96
C ALA A 279 -2.22 7.75 -10.74
N ARG A 280 -2.36 7.06 -9.61
CA ARG A 280 -2.88 7.66 -8.37
C ARG A 280 -1.90 8.69 -7.77
N ARG A 281 -0.60 8.44 -7.88
CA ARG A 281 0.45 9.39 -7.43
C ARG A 281 0.44 10.66 -8.27
N SER A 282 0.32 10.54 -9.59
CA SER A 282 0.16 11.65 -10.52
C SER A 282 -1.07 12.47 -10.20
N ALA A 283 -2.22 11.82 -9.99
CA ALA A 283 -3.46 12.51 -9.64
C ALA A 283 -3.30 13.33 -8.34
N ALA A 284 -2.80 12.69 -7.28
CA ALA A 284 -2.60 13.34 -5.98
C ALA A 284 -1.58 14.49 -6.04
N THR A 285 -0.46 14.27 -6.72
CA THR A 285 0.61 15.27 -6.86
C THR A 285 0.15 16.46 -7.70
N ASN A 286 -0.52 16.22 -8.84
CA ASN A 286 -1.04 17.30 -9.69
C ASN A 286 -2.13 18.12 -8.98
N MET A 287 -3.06 17.48 -8.26
CA MET A 287 -4.06 18.20 -7.45
C MET A 287 -3.38 19.07 -6.38
N TYR A 288 -2.36 18.55 -5.71
CA TYR A 288 -1.60 19.28 -4.70
C TYR A 288 -0.84 20.47 -5.31
N LEU A 289 -0.17 20.25 -6.44
CA LEU A 289 0.58 21.29 -7.18
C LEU A 289 -0.29 22.44 -7.69
N THR A 290 -1.61 22.26 -7.85
CA THR A 290 -2.48 23.37 -8.22
C THR A 290 -2.47 24.50 -7.18
N GLY A 291 -2.14 24.20 -5.92
CA GLY A 291 -2.18 25.16 -4.80
C GLY A 291 -3.59 25.67 -4.44
N ARG A 292 -4.63 25.25 -5.17
CA ARG A 292 -6.01 25.74 -5.00
C ARG A 292 -6.84 24.90 -4.05
N MET A 293 -6.46 23.65 -3.82
CA MET A 293 -7.20 22.69 -3.00
C MET A 293 -6.49 22.49 -1.67
N LYS A 294 -7.24 22.47 -0.57
CA LYS A 294 -6.68 22.18 0.75
C LYS A 294 -6.29 20.70 0.82
N THR A 295 -5.20 20.39 1.54
CA THR A 295 -4.72 19.02 1.77
C THR A 295 -5.84 18.07 2.20
N LEU A 296 -6.70 18.51 3.14
CA LEU A 296 -7.82 17.72 3.64
C LEU A 296 -8.86 17.37 2.55
N GLU A 297 -9.09 18.26 1.59
CA GLU A 297 -10.02 18.04 0.48
C GLU A 297 -9.47 16.98 -0.48
N ILE A 298 -8.19 17.10 -0.84
CA ILE A 298 -7.50 16.12 -1.68
C ILE A 298 -7.48 14.76 -0.99
N MET A 299 -7.21 14.71 0.32
CA MET A 299 -7.22 13.47 1.11
C MET A 299 -8.59 12.79 1.10
N LYS A 300 -9.68 13.54 1.31
CA LYS A 300 -11.05 13.02 1.25
C LYS A 300 -11.38 12.46 -0.13
N LEU A 301 -11.04 13.20 -1.19
CA LEU A 301 -11.26 12.80 -2.58
C LEU A 301 -10.49 11.53 -2.94
N THR A 302 -9.23 11.46 -2.53
CA THR A 302 -8.36 10.30 -2.80
C THR A 302 -8.62 9.13 -1.85
N GLY A 303 -9.32 9.33 -0.72
CA GLY A 303 -9.61 8.29 0.27
C GLY A 303 -8.42 7.94 1.17
N HIS A 304 -7.57 8.91 1.51
CA HIS A 304 -6.51 8.77 2.52
C HIS A 304 -7.03 9.16 3.90
N ARG A 305 -6.74 8.33 4.92
CA ARG A 305 -7.21 8.55 6.30
C ARG A 305 -6.23 9.37 7.16
N SER A 306 -4.95 9.39 6.82
CA SER A 306 -3.93 10.14 7.56
C SER A 306 -3.03 10.92 6.60
N GLU A 307 -2.54 12.07 7.08
CA GLU A 307 -1.66 12.95 6.31
C GLU A 307 -0.34 12.28 5.97
N GLN A 308 0.26 11.56 6.93
CA GLN A 308 1.48 10.80 6.70
C GLN A 308 1.36 9.83 5.52
N ASN A 309 0.22 9.13 5.41
CA ASN A 309 -0.02 8.24 4.28
C ASN A 309 -0.26 9.01 2.98
N PHE A 310 -0.89 10.19 3.03
CA PHE A 310 -1.10 11.03 1.86
C PHE A 310 0.22 11.59 1.31
N PHE A 311 1.08 12.13 2.16
CA PHE A 311 2.37 12.69 1.74
C PHE A 311 3.31 11.65 1.12
N ARG A 312 3.18 10.35 1.45
CA ARG A 312 3.87 9.25 0.73
C ARG A 312 3.51 9.16 -0.77
N TYR A 313 2.37 9.73 -1.18
CA TYR A 313 1.92 9.78 -2.58
C TYR A 313 2.35 11.05 -3.30
N ILE A 314 2.68 12.12 -2.57
CA ILE A 314 3.11 13.39 -3.14
C ILE A 314 4.57 13.26 -3.55
N ARG A 315 4.84 13.41 -4.85
CA ARG A 315 6.17 13.23 -5.44
C ARG A 315 6.71 14.54 -5.98
N LEU A 316 6.87 15.50 -5.08
CA LEU A 316 7.47 16.79 -5.42
C LEU A 316 8.99 16.65 -5.43
N THR A 317 9.60 17.10 -6.50
CA THR A 317 11.02 17.42 -6.49
C THR A 317 11.24 18.80 -5.88
N SER A 318 12.48 19.08 -5.46
CA SER A 318 12.88 20.42 -5.03
C SER A 318 12.59 21.46 -6.12
N ASP A 319 12.82 21.10 -7.39
CA ASP A 319 12.51 21.91 -8.57
C ASP A 319 11.01 22.20 -8.70
N ASP A 320 10.16 21.17 -8.53
CA ASP A 320 8.70 21.35 -8.61
C ASP A 320 8.20 22.31 -7.53
N THR A 321 8.78 22.21 -6.34
CA THR A 321 8.44 23.07 -5.21
C THR A 321 8.91 24.50 -5.49
N ALA A 322 10.16 24.69 -5.93
CA ALA A 322 10.72 25.99 -6.29
C ALA A 322 9.89 26.68 -7.39
N ARG A 323 9.51 25.96 -8.45
CA ARG A 323 8.66 26.49 -9.52
C ARG A 323 7.28 26.89 -9.01
N ALA A 324 6.65 26.06 -8.17
CA ALA A 324 5.32 26.35 -7.63
C ALA A 324 5.29 27.62 -6.78
N ILE A 325 6.32 27.86 -5.95
CA ILE A 325 6.37 29.02 -5.06
C ILE A 325 7.00 30.27 -5.70
N SER A 326 7.74 30.14 -6.81
CA SER A 326 8.34 31.28 -7.53
C SER A 326 7.31 32.34 -7.99
N GLY A 327 6.03 31.95 -8.05
CA GLY A 327 4.91 32.81 -8.39
C GLY A 327 4.39 33.70 -7.25
N ASP A 328 4.78 33.40 -6.01
CA ASP A 328 4.23 34.02 -4.81
C ASP A 328 4.68 35.48 -4.65
N MET A 329 3.81 36.29 -4.04
CA MET A 329 4.12 37.70 -3.73
C MET A 329 5.32 37.85 -2.81
N PHE A 330 5.65 36.85 -1.99
CA PHE A 330 6.87 36.85 -1.20
C PHE A 330 8.14 36.94 -2.05
N PHE A 331 8.16 36.33 -3.25
CA PHE A 331 9.32 36.30 -4.14
C PHE A 331 9.25 37.34 -5.27
N ARG A 332 8.17 38.13 -5.32
CA ARG A 332 7.93 39.15 -6.35
C ARG A 332 7.84 40.52 -5.69
N LYS A 333 8.35 41.55 -6.38
CA LYS A 333 8.33 42.93 -5.88
C LYS A 333 6.92 43.49 -5.77
#